data_AF-A0A7R9H5S3-F1
#
_entry.id   AF-A0A7R9H5S3-F1
#
_cell.length_a   1.000
_cell.length_b   1.000
_cell.length_c   1.000
_cell.angle_alpha   90.00
_cell.angle_beta   90.00
_cell.angle_gamma   90.00
#
_symmetry.space_group_name_H-M   'P 1'
#
loop_
_entity.id
_entity.type
_entity.pdbx_description
1 polymer ?
#
loop_
_entity_poly.entity_id
_entity_poly.type
_entity_poly.pdbx_seq_one_letter_code
_entity_poly.pdbx_strand_id
1 'polypeptide(L)'
;MAGCLPNDRRGSLSPETRKHCAESLDNVLGSSIGREKFHDYLETRGFEEEIKTLIFWGKCNKLINKHKEEMNAAMTRRFHEKARRTVEFAEEEDVNLDLGELQRLHKAVKGDDHKTTVLVLKEVRQSAFHLLGDSYRRFRDHLVVPKK
;
A
#
# COMPACT_ATOMS: atom_id res chain seq x y z
N MET A 1 -35.73 17.27 -12.06
CA MET A 1 -34.27 17.49 -12.12
C MET A 1 -33.78 17.78 -10.71
N ALA A 2 -33.26 16.77 -10.01
CA ALA A 2 -32.64 16.93 -8.71
C ALA A 2 -31.12 16.98 -8.92
N GLY A 3 -30.53 18.15 -8.70
CA GLY A 3 -29.09 18.33 -8.73
C GLY A 3 -28.47 17.70 -7.50
N CYS A 4 -27.79 16.56 -7.67
CA CYS A 4 -26.86 16.04 -6.69
C CYS A 4 -25.59 16.89 -6.76
N LEU A 5 -25.41 17.79 -5.79
CA LEU A 5 -24.10 18.37 -5.52
C LEU A 5 -23.18 17.26 -5.00
N PRO A 6 -21.98 17.09 -5.56
CA PRO A 6 -21.01 16.17 -4.98
C PRO A 6 -20.60 16.67 -3.60
N ASN A 7 -20.59 15.71 -2.68
CA ASN A 7 -20.30 15.85 -1.27
C ASN A 7 -18.83 16.32 -1.09
N ASP A 8 -18.61 17.63 -0.99
CA ASP A 8 -17.33 18.28 -0.64
C ASP A 8 -16.95 18.04 0.84
N ARG A 9 -16.95 16.77 1.26
CA ARG A 9 -16.39 16.31 2.55
C ARG A 9 -15.04 15.62 2.37
N ARG A 10 -14.27 15.99 1.33
CA ARG A 10 -12.88 15.56 1.19
C ARG A 10 -12.02 16.55 1.99
N GLY A 11 -11.90 16.30 3.30
CA GLY A 11 -11.18 17.18 4.24
C GLY A 11 -9.86 17.69 3.65
N SER A 12 -9.71 19.01 3.54
CA SER A 12 -8.51 19.59 2.95
C SER A 12 -7.32 19.26 3.83
N LEU A 13 -6.25 18.74 3.24
CA LEU A 13 -4.97 18.58 3.95
C LEU A 13 -4.57 19.93 4.56
N SER A 14 -4.21 19.90 5.86
CA SER A 14 -3.56 21.06 6.48
C SER A 14 -2.27 21.40 5.72
N PRO A 15 -1.80 22.65 5.75
CA PRO A 15 -0.56 23.04 5.09
C PRO A 15 0.64 22.20 5.52
N GLU A 16 0.69 21.84 6.80
CA GLU A 16 1.76 21.02 7.39
C GLU A 16 1.72 19.58 6.87
N THR A 17 0.55 18.93 6.88
CA THR A 17 0.42 17.56 6.36
C THR A 17 0.71 17.51 4.86
N ARG A 18 0.28 18.54 4.12
CA ARG A 18 0.58 18.68 2.70
C ARG A 18 2.08 18.78 2.44
N LYS A 19 2.78 19.65 3.20
CA LYS A 19 4.24 19.80 3.09
C LYS A 19 4.94 18.48 3.39
N HIS A 20 4.58 17.82 4.49
CA HIS A 20 5.18 16.54 4.90
C HIS A 20 4.97 15.44 3.84
N CYS A 21 3.77 15.34 3.27
CA CYS A 21 3.49 14.38 2.18
C CYS A 21 4.24 14.69 0.88
N ALA A 22 4.61 15.95 0.64
CA ALA A 22 5.34 16.35 -0.55
C ALA A 22 6.86 16.10 -0.46
N GLU A 23 7.37 15.72 0.71
CA GLU A 23 8.79 15.46 0.95
C GLU A 23 9.22 14.08 0.46
N SER A 24 8.46 13.02 0.76
CA SER A 24 8.79 11.65 0.34
C SER A 24 7.56 10.73 0.26
N LEU A 25 7.67 9.67 -0.54
CA LEU A 25 6.69 8.58 -0.56
C LEU A 25 6.63 7.86 0.79
N ASP A 26 7.75 7.72 1.50
CA ASP A 26 7.76 7.18 2.86
C ASP A 26 6.86 7.96 3.82
N ASN A 27 6.86 9.30 3.75
CA ASN A 27 5.99 10.13 4.58
C ASN A 27 4.51 9.89 4.24
N VAL A 28 4.19 9.78 2.94
CA VAL A 28 2.83 9.45 2.47
C VAL A 28 2.41 8.07 2.99
N LEU A 29 3.23 7.05 2.78
CA LEU A 29 2.91 5.67 3.11
C LEU A 29 3.01 5.37 4.61
N GLY A 30 3.76 6.15 5.38
CA GLY A 30 3.81 6.09 6.83
C GLY A 30 2.55 6.68 7.48
N SER A 31 1.99 7.75 6.93
CA SER A 31 0.82 8.44 7.46
C SER A 31 -0.50 7.80 7.02
N SER A 32 -1.45 7.60 7.95
CA SER A 32 -2.81 7.16 7.57
C SER A 32 -3.51 8.18 6.67
N ILE A 33 -3.41 9.45 7.02
CA ILE A 33 -3.97 10.56 6.24
C ILE A 33 -3.25 10.68 4.89
N GLY A 34 -1.92 10.51 4.88
CA GLY A 34 -1.12 10.50 3.65
C GLY A 34 -1.59 9.43 2.66
N ARG A 35 -1.73 8.18 3.14
CA ARG A 35 -2.23 7.06 2.34
C ARG A 35 -3.64 7.30 1.82
N GLU A 36 -4.56 7.81 2.65
CA GLU A 36 -5.93 8.12 2.24
C GLU A 36 -5.95 9.16 1.12
N LYS A 37 -5.16 10.23 1.26
CA LYS A 37 -5.12 11.30 0.25
C LYS A 37 -4.42 10.89 -1.04
N PHE A 38 -3.43 10.01 -0.92
CA PHE A 38 -2.80 9.42 -2.09
C PHE A 38 -3.78 8.49 -2.82
N HIS A 39 -4.50 7.63 -2.08
CA HIS A 39 -5.58 6.82 -2.64
C HIS A 39 -6.65 7.68 -3.34
N ASP A 40 -7.18 8.71 -2.67
CA ASP A 40 -8.13 9.68 -3.23
C ASP A 40 -7.65 10.26 -4.57
N TYR A 41 -6.36 10.61 -4.63
CA TYR A 41 -5.75 11.16 -5.82
C TYR A 41 -5.67 10.12 -6.95
N LEU A 42 -5.21 8.91 -6.65
CA LEU A 42 -5.12 7.81 -7.62
C LEU A 42 -6.51 7.49 -8.20
N GLU A 43 -7.53 7.41 -7.34
CA GLU A 43 -8.92 7.16 -7.72
C GLU A 43 -9.46 8.25 -8.65
N THR A 44 -9.24 9.52 -8.28
CA THR A 44 -9.69 10.67 -9.10
C THR A 44 -9.01 10.73 -10.46
N ARG A 45 -7.82 10.13 -10.60
CA ARG A 45 -7.04 10.08 -11.85
C ARG A 45 -7.20 8.79 -12.63
N GLY A 46 -7.93 7.80 -12.11
CA GLY A 46 -8.12 6.49 -12.76
C GLY A 46 -6.87 5.60 -12.74
N PHE A 47 -6.01 5.74 -11.72
CA PHE A 47 -4.80 4.93 -11.54
C PHE A 47 -5.12 3.64 -10.77
N GLU A 48 -5.89 2.75 -11.40
CA GLU A 48 -6.41 1.52 -10.79
C GLU A 48 -5.31 0.55 -10.36
N GLU A 49 -4.27 0.37 -11.18
CA GLU A 49 -3.13 -0.51 -10.88
C GLU A 49 -2.35 -0.03 -9.65
N GLU A 50 -2.15 1.29 -9.54
CA GLU A 50 -1.47 1.89 -8.40
C GLU A 50 -2.32 1.83 -7.12
N ILE A 51 -3.65 1.89 -7.22
CA ILE A 51 -4.55 1.66 -6.07
C ILE A 51 -4.36 0.23 -5.55
N LYS A 52 -4.40 -0.77 -6.43
CA LYS A 52 -4.17 -2.17 -6.08
C LYS A 52 -2.80 -2.37 -5.44
N THR A 53 -1.78 -1.74 -6.02
CA THR A 53 -0.40 -1.75 -5.50
C THR A 53 -0.30 -1.09 -4.12
N LEU A 54 -0.98 0.04 -3.90
CA LEU A 54 -1.04 0.73 -2.60
C LEU A 54 -1.72 -0.12 -1.54
N ILE A 55 -2.82 -0.79 -1.90
CA ILE A 55 -3.54 -1.70 -0.99
C ILE A 55 -2.65 -2.90 -0.64
N PHE A 56 -2.00 -3.51 -1.64
CA PHE A 56 -1.06 -4.60 -1.45
C PHE A 56 0.10 -4.20 -0.53
N TRP A 57 0.76 -3.07 -0.80
CA TRP A 57 1.79 -2.51 0.06
C TRP A 57 1.31 -2.37 1.50
N GLY A 58 0.08 -1.85 1.69
CA GLY A 58 -0.55 -1.69 3.00
C GLY A 58 -0.79 -3.00 3.73
N LYS A 59 -1.17 -4.07 3.02
CA LYS A 59 -1.33 -5.43 3.59
C LYS A 59 0.00 -5.99 4.07
N CYS A 60 1.05 -5.90 3.24
CA CYS A 60 2.40 -6.32 3.59
C CYS A 60 2.94 -5.54 4.79
N ASN A 61 2.84 -4.22 4.79
CA ASN A 61 3.31 -3.37 5.88
C ASN A 61 2.60 -3.69 7.22
N LYS A 62 1.28 -3.94 7.19
CA LYS A 62 0.53 -4.36 8.39
C LYS A 62 0.99 -5.71 8.93
N LEU A 63 1.38 -6.65 8.07
CA LEU A 63 1.89 -7.96 8.49
C LEU A 63 3.29 -7.84 9.10
N ILE A 64 4.19 -7.13 8.42
CA ILE A 64 5.56 -6.91 8.87
C ILE A 64 5.58 -6.14 10.20
N ASN A 65 4.74 -5.13 10.39
CA ASN A 65 4.74 -4.35 11.64
C ASN A 65 4.07 -5.09 12.81
N LYS A 66 3.27 -6.12 12.54
CA LYS A 66 2.69 -7.00 13.58
C LYS A 66 3.59 -8.18 13.91
N HIS A 67 4.64 -8.40 13.13
CA HIS A 67 5.68 -9.36 13.44
C HIS A 67 6.33 -9.00 14.77
N LYS A 68 6.45 -9.99 15.65
CA LYS A 68 7.32 -9.93 16.83
C LYS A 68 8.32 -11.08 16.72
N GLU A 69 9.53 -10.89 17.23
CA GLU A 69 10.53 -11.96 17.28
C GLU A 69 10.04 -13.13 18.15
N GLU A 70 9.21 -12.83 19.15
CA GLU A 70 8.54 -13.82 20.01
C GLU A 70 7.06 -13.95 19.62
N MET A 71 6.75 -14.94 18.77
CA MET A 71 5.38 -15.31 18.42
C MET A 71 5.03 -16.70 18.96
N ASN A 72 3.88 -16.82 19.63
CA ASN A 72 3.31 -18.12 19.96
C ASN A 72 2.66 -18.78 18.74
N ALA A 73 2.40 -20.08 18.82
CA ALA A 73 1.86 -20.87 17.71
C ALA A 73 0.55 -20.31 17.14
N ALA A 74 -0.34 -19.77 17.98
CA ALA A 74 -1.61 -19.19 17.53
C ALA A 74 -1.40 -17.88 16.74
N MET A 75 -0.44 -17.04 17.15
CA MET A 75 -0.07 -15.83 16.43
C MET A 75 0.61 -16.16 15.10
N THR A 76 1.52 -17.15 15.08
CA THR A 76 2.20 -17.62 13.87
C THR A 76 1.19 -18.14 12.85
N ARG A 77 0.24 -18.98 13.27
CA ARG A 77 -0.83 -19.48 12.39
C ARG A 77 -1.66 -18.34 11.79
N ARG A 78 -2.06 -17.35 12.60
CA ARG A 78 -2.81 -16.17 12.12
C ARG A 78 -2.00 -15.29 11.17
N PHE A 79 -0.68 -15.22 11.35
CA PHE A 79 0.21 -14.52 10.43
C PHE A 79 0.24 -15.22 9.07
N HIS A 80 0.49 -16.53 9.03
CA HIS A 80 0.50 -17.29 7.77
C HIS A 80 -0.86 -17.27 7.05
N GLU A 81 -1.97 -17.33 7.79
CA GLU A 81 -3.31 -17.19 7.19
C GLU A 81 -3.48 -15.83 6.50
N LYS A 82 -3.04 -14.73 7.12
CA LYS A 82 -3.11 -13.40 6.52
C LYS A 82 -2.12 -13.21 5.38
N ALA A 83 -0.94 -13.84 5.46
CA ALA A 83 0.02 -13.86 4.38
C ALA A 83 -0.57 -14.56 3.15
N ARG A 84 -1.24 -15.72 3.31
CA ARG A 84 -2.00 -16.39 2.23
C ARG A 84 -3.03 -15.47 1.59
N ARG A 85 -3.88 -14.83 2.40
CA ARG A 85 -4.86 -13.85 1.88
C ARG A 85 -4.24 -12.64 1.19
N THR A 86 -2.98 -12.32 1.48
CA THR A 86 -2.26 -11.24 0.80
C THR A 86 -1.73 -11.70 -0.56
N VAL A 87 -1.32 -12.97 -0.68
CA VAL A 87 -0.98 -13.61 -1.96
C VAL A 87 -2.21 -13.73 -2.85
N GLU A 88 -3.31 -14.28 -2.31
CA GLU A 88 -4.59 -14.43 -3.04
C GLU A 88 -5.04 -13.09 -3.60
N PHE A 89 -4.99 -12.01 -2.80
CA PHE A 89 -5.30 -10.67 -3.27
C PHE A 89 -4.39 -10.21 -4.41
N ALA A 90 -3.08 -10.50 -4.36
CA ALA A 90 -2.16 -10.10 -5.42
C ALA A 90 -2.46 -10.82 -6.73
N GLU A 91 -2.87 -12.08 -6.67
CA GLU A 91 -3.26 -12.90 -7.81
C GLU A 91 -4.62 -12.48 -8.39
N GLU A 92 -5.63 -12.32 -7.53
CA GLU A 92 -7.01 -11.99 -7.94
C GLU A 92 -7.13 -10.58 -8.52
N GLU A 93 -6.42 -9.62 -7.93
CA GLU A 93 -6.49 -8.22 -8.37
C GLU A 93 -5.47 -7.89 -9.46
N ASP A 94 -4.64 -8.84 -9.89
CA ASP A 94 -3.56 -8.62 -10.85
C ASP A 94 -2.67 -7.45 -10.42
N VAL A 95 -2.16 -7.51 -9.19
CA VAL A 95 -1.23 -6.49 -8.69
C VAL A 95 0.04 -6.56 -9.54
N ASN A 96 0.55 -5.39 -9.96
CA ASN A 96 1.70 -5.24 -10.85
C ASN A 96 3.04 -5.68 -10.23
N LEU A 97 3.14 -6.93 -9.80
CA LEU A 97 4.35 -7.60 -9.36
C LEU A 97 4.88 -8.45 -10.50
N ASP A 98 6.20 -8.61 -10.57
CA ASP A 98 6.74 -9.54 -11.56
C ASP A 98 6.39 -11.00 -11.16
N LEU A 99 6.30 -11.88 -12.17
CA LEU A 99 5.95 -13.29 -11.95
C LEU A 99 6.91 -13.97 -10.96
N GLY A 100 8.19 -13.59 -10.97
CA GLY A 100 9.18 -14.13 -10.05
C GLY A 100 8.92 -13.72 -8.60
N GLU A 101 8.55 -12.47 -8.35
CA GLU A 101 8.14 -11.95 -7.04
C GLU A 101 6.93 -12.69 -6.49
N LEU A 102 5.91 -12.86 -7.32
CA LEU A 102 4.70 -13.57 -6.94
C LEU A 102 4.97 -15.05 -6.64
N GLN A 103 5.76 -15.72 -7.47
CA GLN A 103 6.18 -17.11 -7.22
C GLN A 103 7.00 -17.27 -5.94
N ARG A 104 7.94 -16.34 -5.67
CA ARG A 104 8.72 -16.34 -4.42
C ARG A 104 7.81 -16.16 -3.21
N LEU A 105 6.86 -15.23 -3.28
CA LEU A 105 5.91 -14.98 -2.21
C LEU A 105 5.01 -16.19 -1.96
N HIS A 106 4.45 -16.79 -3.02
CA HIS A 106 3.62 -17.99 -2.92
C HIS A 106 4.42 -19.17 -2.30
N LYS A 107 5.66 -19.40 -2.76
CA LYS A 107 6.53 -20.45 -2.22
C LYS A 107 6.85 -20.22 -0.74
N ALA A 108 7.17 -19.00 -0.34
CA ALA A 108 7.48 -18.65 1.04
C ALA A 108 6.29 -18.90 1.97
N VAL A 109 5.10 -18.45 1.56
CA VAL A 109 3.87 -18.60 2.34
C VAL A 109 3.44 -20.08 2.43
N LYS A 110 3.60 -20.86 1.36
CA LYS A 110 3.30 -22.30 1.35
C LYS A 110 4.25 -23.13 2.21
N GLY A 111 5.50 -22.68 2.37
CA GLY A 111 6.48 -23.36 3.20
C GLY A 111 6.23 -23.25 4.71
N ASP A 112 5.28 -22.40 5.14
CA ASP A 112 4.99 -22.07 6.55
C ASP A 112 6.25 -21.70 7.38
N ASP A 113 7.34 -21.29 6.72
CA ASP A 113 8.51 -20.75 7.38
C ASP A 113 8.33 -19.26 7.64
N HIS A 114 8.14 -18.92 8.91
CA HIS A 114 7.82 -17.57 9.35
C HIS A 114 8.90 -16.56 8.96
N LYS A 115 10.17 -16.86 9.19
CA LYS A 115 11.28 -15.93 8.91
C LYS A 115 11.41 -15.67 7.40
N THR A 116 11.38 -16.71 6.57
CA THR A 116 11.40 -16.58 5.11
C THR A 116 10.18 -15.81 4.61
N THR A 117 8.99 -16.09 5.15
CA THR A 117 7.77 -15.35 4.77
C THR A 117 7.91 -13.86 5.06
N VAL A 118 8.45 -13.48 6.22
CA VAL A 118 8.69 -12.07 6.58
C VAL A 118 9.72 -11.42 5.67
N LEU A 119 10.81 -12.12 5.34
CA LEU A 119 11.84 -11.61 4.43
C LEU A 119 11.26 -11.33 3.04
N VAL A 120 10.56 -12.30 2.46
CA VAL A 120 9.95 -12.13 1.13
C VAL A 120 8.86 -11.06 1.15
N LEU A 121 8.05 -10.96 2.22
CA LEU A 121 7.09 -9.86 2.39
C LEU A 121 7.77 -8.49 2.39
N LYS A 122 8.95 -8.36 3.00
CA LYS A 122 9.72 -7.10 2.99
C LYS A 122 10.21 -6.75 1.59
N GLU A 123 10.68 -7.74 0.84
CA GLU A 123 11.13 -7.58 -0.55
C GLU A 123 9.99 -7.11 -1.46
N VAL A 124 8.88 -7.86 -1.52
CA VAL A 124 7.74 -7.50 -2.39
C VAL A 124 7.07 -6.20 -1.97
N ARG A 125 7.09 -5.86 -0.67
CA ARG A 125 6.65 -4.53 -0.21
C ARG A 125 7.56 -3.43 -0.74
N GLN A 126 8.87 -3.66 -0.79
CA GLN A 126 9.82 -2.70 -1.35
C GLN A 126 9.62 -2.53 -2.86
N SER A 127 9.31 -3.61 -3.58
CA SER A 127 8.96 -3.53 -5.01
C SER A 127 7.67 -2.73 -5.22
N ALA A 128 6.62 -3.02 -4.45
CA ALA A 128 5.38 -2.23 -4.46
C ALA A 128 5.63 -0.75 -4.14
N PHE A 129 6.56 -0.44 -3.23
CA PHE A 129 6.97 0.93 -2.96
C PHE A 129 7.57 1.61 -4.20
N HIS A 130 8.47 0.92 -4.93
CA HIS A 130 9.08 1.47 -6.14
C HIS A 130 8.05 1.70 -7.26
N LEU A 131 7.09 0.78 -7.42
CA LEU A 131 6.03 0.88 -8.42
C LEU A 131 5.11 2.09 -8.19
N LEU A 132 4.92 2.50 -6.94
CA LEU A 132 4.18 3.71 -6.58
C LEU A 132 4.97 5.01 -6.81
N GLY A 133 6.25 4.93 -7.19
CA GLY A 133 7.13 6.10 -7.32
C GLY A 133 6.65 7.10 -8.37
N ASP A 134 6.17 6.62 -9.51
CA ASP A 134 5.74 7.48 -10.63
C ASP A 134 4.45 8.23 -10.32
N SER A 135 3.47 7.51 -9.78
CA SER A 135 2.21 8.09 -9.34
C SER A 135 2.40 9.03 -8.14
N TYR A 136 3.36 8.73 -7.26
CA TYR A 136 3.79 9.65 -6.19
C TYR A 136 4.37 10.95 -6.74
N ARG A 137 5.22 10.91 -7.78
CA ARG A 137 5.76 12.14 -8.38
C ARG A 137 4.62 13.06 -8.86
N ARG A 138 3.62 12.50 -9.54
CA ARG A 138 2.44 13.23 -10.00
C ARG A 138 1.56 13.73 -8.84
N PHE A 139 1.43 12.95 -7.78
CA PHE A 139 0.73 13.36 -6.56
C PHE A 139 1.45 14.53 -5.86
N ARG A 140 2.77 14.45 -5.71
CA ARG A 140 3.60 15.51 -5.14
C ARG A 140 3.42 16.82 -5.91
N ASP A 141 3.46 16.77 -7.24
CA ASP A 141 3.22 17.96 -8.06
C ASP A 141 1.83 18.53 -7.82
N HIS A 142 0.81 17.68 -7.69
CA HIS A 142 -0.55 18.11 -7.33
C HIS A 142 -0.64 18.81 -5.96
N LEU A 143 0.21 18.44 -5.00
CA LEU A 143 0.25 19.10 -3.69
C LEU A 143 0.96 20.47 -3.74
N VAL A 144 1.98 20.62 -4.58
CA VAL A 144 2.84 21.82 -4.61
C VAL A 144 2.29 22.90 -5.56
N VAL A 145 1.45 22.55 -6.53
CA VAL A 145 0.87 23.54 -7.45
C VAL A 145 -0.07 24.48 -6.67
N PRO A 146 0.20 25.80 -6.67
CA PRO A 146 -0.72 26.78 -6.09
C PRO A 146 -2.02 26.75 -6.87
N LYS A 147 -3.15 26.62 -6.17
CA LYS A 147 -4.47 26.90 -6.77
C LYS A 147 -4.44 28.37 -7.20
N LYS A 148 -4.42 28.62 -8.52
CA LYS A 148 -4.68 29.94 -9.08
C LYS A 148 -6.13 30.34 -8.83
#